data_AF-A0A962AWW5-F1
#
_entry.id   AF-A0A962AWW5-F1
#
_cell.length_a   1.000
_cell.length_b   1.000
_cell.length_c   1.000
_cell.angle_alpha   90.00
_cell.angle_beta   90.00
_cell.angle_gamma   90.00
#
_symmetry.space_group_name_H-M   'P 1'
#
loop_
_entity.id
_entity.type
_entity.pdbx_description
1 polymer ?
#
loop_
_entity_poly.entity_id
_entity_poly.type
_entity_poly.pdbx_seq_one_letter_code
_entity_poly.pdbx_strand_id
1 'polypeptide(L)'
;MPMLRRLSAAFVLVLATSAAMAAESYTGAQTVREKGLEALVAKMGESRPVVKLTFAPDSIVAVTQADAGSDFAQWAVSRMDLGVVNFHFVSGPSAAYDSGIVDDPAGAYFRLSEIDPGQFDAVVAASVAHAQLEDIPVVASVEIARTVSILPEPAYGEIRWTVALRTSEESATVYLTRDGDVIGADLSDTKRAENLDLWSSDDWPMAEAQRVLADVLGRSPVHEVRLYQDYIFVAAEHPTDKELARDYSWRLGGVTRGLVDTPNFVTIGMGDIAPFPFSEVDLTALPRVKAAAREAFGAPDAVITGIEASKPTDRAMGELMVLWEVEFREPNGDEGAVWLDAKGNVVEVKLPESRLPAVGPWLAPATVVDTLRRIGETFGPDAKLSEITISDTEAS
;
A
#
# COMPACT_ATOMS: atom_id res chain seq x y z
N MET A 1 -59.31 -26.26 39.37
CA MET A 1 -59.19 -26.54 37.93
C MET A 1 -58.71 -25.28 37.24
N PRO A 2 -57.40 -25.17 36.95
CA PRO A 2 -56.84 -24.14 36.09
C PRO A 2 -56.72 -24.69 34.65
N MET A 3 -57.05 -23.88 33.64
CA MET A 3 -56.53 -24.08 32.29
C MET A 3 -56.82 -22.87 31.38
N LEU A 4 -55.78 -22.49 30.62
CA LEU A 4 -55.75 -21.64 29.41
C LEU A 4 -55.97 -20.13 29.61
N ARG A 5 -55.21 -19.21 29.01
CA ARG A 5 -54.40 -19.27 27.77
C ARG A 5 -53.42 -18.09 27.75
N ARG A 6 -52.24 -18.31 27.17
CA ARG A 6 -51.18 -17.33 26.86
C ARG A 6 -51.68 -16.24 25.90
N LEU A 7 -51.19 -15.01 26.05
CA LEU A 7 -50.80 -14.18 24.92
C LEU A 7 -49.81 -13.10 25.35
N SER A 8 -48.58 -13.25 24.87
CA SER A 8 -47.52 -12.25 24.84
C SER A 8 -47.93 -11.09 23.94
N ALA A 9 -47.66 -9.85 24.33
CA ALA A 9 -47.64 -8.71 23.42
C ALA A 9 -46.47 -7.80 23.80
N ALA A 10 -45.65 -7.55 22.78
CA ALA A 10 -44.29 -7.04 22.85
C ALA A 10 -44.20 -5.60 23.33
N PHE A 11 -43.21 -5.34 24.18
CA PHE A 11 -42.67 -4.01 24.42
C PHE A 11 -41.77 -3.67 23.21
N VAL A 12 -42.34 -3.01 22.20
CA VAL A 12 -41.55 -2.36 21.15
C VAL A 12 -40.90 -1.14 21.80
N LEU A 13 -39.68 -1.34 22.29
CA LEU A 13 -38.76 -0.25 22.55
C LEU A 13 -38.51 0.40 21.19
N VAL A 14 -39.18 1.53 20.94
CA VAL A 14 -38.78 2.46 19.89
C VAL A 14 -37.40 2.96 20.31
N LEU A 15 -36.36 2.25 19.89
CA LEU A 15 -35.04 2.82 19.71
C LEU A 15 -35.27 3.99 18.77
N ALA A 16 -35.29 5.19 19.34
CA ALA A 16 -35.08 6.40 18.60
C ALA A 16 -33.75 6.20 17.86
N THR A 17 -33.85 5.78 16.61
CA THR A 17 -32.86 6.08 15.59
C THR A 17 -32.82 7.60 15.54
N SER A 18 -32.02 8.20 16.43
CA SER A 18 -31.35 9.44 16.12
C SER A 18 -30.44 9.13 14.94
N ALA A 19 -31.06 9.09 13.75
CA ALA A 19 -30.40 9.61 12.57
C ALA A 19 -29.95 10.99 13.02
N ALA A 20 -28.66 11.10 13.37
CA ALA A 20 -28.00 12.37 13.42
C ALA A 20 -28.45 13.07 12.13
N MET A 21 -29.20 14.16 12.24
CA MET A 21 -29.42 15.01 11.08
C MET A 21 -28.03 15.27 10.56
N ALA A 22 -27.70 14.72 9.39
CA ALA A 22 -26.47 15.07 8.71
C ALA A 22 -26.48 16.60 8.72
N ALA A 23 -25.56 17.21 9.47
CA ALA A 23 -25.50 18.65 9.54
C ALA A 23 -25.48 19.10 8.08
N GLU A 24 -26.49 19.87 7.66
CA GLU A 24 -26.47 20.44 6.32
C GLU A 24 -25.09 21.07 6.19
N SER A 25 -24.31 20.70 5.17
CA SER A 25 -22.91 21.13 5.02
C SER A 25 -22.56 21.00 3.54
N TYR A 26 -21.52 21.69 3.06
CA TYR A 26 -21.13 21.55 1.65
C TYR A 26 -20.56 20.17 1.33
N THR A 27 -20.06 19.43 2.32
CA THR A 27 -19.56 18.06 2.14
C THR A 27 -20.62 16.98 2.36
N GLY A 28 -21.73 17.31 3.04
CA GLY A 28 -22.75 16.34 3.46
C GLY A 28 -24.12 16.49 2.81
N ALA A 29 -24.42 17.60 2.13
CA ALA A 29 -25.73 17.84 1.52
C ALA A 29 -25.61 18.39 0.09
N GLN A 30 -26.02 17.59 -0.91
CA GLN A 30 -25.95 17.92 -2.33
C GLN A 30 -26.58 19.28 -2.67
N THR A 31 -27.82 19.54 -2.21
CA THR A 31 -28.52 20.81 -2.49
C THR A 31 -27.79 22.03 -1.91
N VAL A 32 -27.14 21.88 -0.76
CA VAL A 32 -26.36 22.96 -0.13
C VAL A 32 -25.08 23.21 -0.93
N ARG A 33 -24.40 22.15 -1.34
CA ARG A 33 -23.22 22.17 -2.20
C ARG A 33 -23.48 22.85 -3.53
N GLU A 34 -24.55 22.46 -4.23
CA GLU A 34 -24.93 23.02 -5.52
C GLU A 34 -25.22 24.52 -5.43
N LYS A 35 -26.02 24.96 -4.44
CA LYS A 35 -26.32 26.38 -4.24
C LYS A 35 -25.08 27.21 -3.87
N GLY A 36 -24.19 26.66 -3.05
CA GLY A 36 -22.93 27.30 -2.71
C GLY A 36 -22.04 27.48 -3.93
N LEU A 37 -21.88 26.42 -4.72
CA LEU A 37 -21.08 26.45 -5.95
C LEU A 37 -21.68 27.41 -6.98
N GLU A 38 -23.00 27.41 -7.18
CA GLU A 38 -23.69 28.35 -8.06
C GLU A 38 -23.44 29.80 -7.65
N ALA A 39 -23.58 30.12 -6.36
CA ALA A 39 -23.31 31.45 -5.83
C ALA A 39 -21.85 31.88 -6.05
N LEU A 40 -20.90 30.96 -5.85
CA LEU A 40 -19.47 31.20 -6.08
C LEU A 40 -19.19 31.47 -7.57
N VAL A 41 -19.68 30.60 -8.46
CA VAL A 41 -19.53 30.70 -9.91
C VAL A 41 -20.10 32.00 -10.46
N ALA A 42 -21.26 32.43 -9.95
CA ALA A 42 -21.89 33.69 -10.34
C ALA A 42 -21.02 34.92 -10.03
N LYS A 43 -20.10 34.84 -9.06
CA LYS A 43 -19.18 35.93 -8.71
C LYS A 43 -17.83 35.84 -9.44
N MET A 44 -17.24 34.65 -9.53
CA MET A 44 -15.95 34.46 -10.21
C MET A 44 -16.07 34.52 -11.75
N GLY A 45 -17.24 34.18 -12.30
CA GLY A 45 -17.47 34.02 -13.73
C GLY A 45 -17.26 32.58 -14.20
N GLU A 46 -18.23 32.07 -14.98
CA GLU A 46 -18.32 30.67 -15.41
C GLU A 46 -17.15 30.19 -16.27
N SER A 47 -16.59 31.07 -17.10
CA SER A 47 -15.49 30.75 -18.00
C SER A 47 -14.10 30.96 -17.39
N ARG A 48 -14.01 31.38 -16.13
CA ARG A 48 -12.72 31.70 -15.50
C ARG A 48 -11.94 30.41 -15.24
N PRO A 49 -10.67 30.30 -15.67
CA PRO A 49 -9.84 29.15 -15.35
C PRO A 49 -9.66 28.98 -13.83
N VAL A 50 -9.76 27.74 -13.38
CA VAL A 50 -9.67 27.31 -11.98
C VAL A 50 -8.37 26.55 -11.78
N VAL A 51 -7.69 26.80 -10.67
CA VAL A 51 -6.48 26.10 -10.23
C VAL A 51 -6.83 25.00 -9.24
N LYS A 52 -7.77 25.31 -8.34
CA LYS A 52 -8.18 24.44 -7.25
C LYS A 52 -9.59 24.76 -6.80
N LEU A 53 -10.35 23.73 -6.47
CA LEU A 53 -11.64 23.83 -5.79
C LEU A 53 -11.61 22.97 -4.52
N THR A 54 -11.86 23.56 -3.37
CA THR A 54 -11.86 22.87 -2.07
C THR A 54 -13.22 23.03 -1.40
N PHE A 55 -13.85 21.91 -1.09
CA PHE A 55 -15.09 21.84 -0.31
C PHE A 55 -14.73 21.43 1.12
N ALA A 56 -15.10 22.25 2.09
CA ALA A 56 -15.09 21.95 3.52
C ALA A 56 -16.52 22.01 4.05
N PRO A 57 -16.83 21.49 5.25
CA PRO A 57 -18.20 21.48 5.77
C PRO A 57 -18.91 22.85 5.73
N ASP A 58 -18.18 23.92 6.01
CA ASP A 58 -18.68 25.29 6.19
C ASP A 58 -18.34 26.26 5.05
N SER A 59 -17.46 25.86 4.12
CA SER A 59 -17.03 26.71 3.00
C SER A 59 -16.71 25.94 1.72
N ILE A 60 -16.82 26.64 0.58
CA ILE A 60 -16.23 26.21 -0.70
C ILE A 60 -15.26 27.30 -1.13
N VAL A 61 -14.02 26.93 -1.40
CA VAL A 61 -12.94 27.84 -1.79
C VAL A 61 -12.51 27.50 -3.22
N ALA A 62 -12.52 28.50 -4.10
CA ALA A 62 -12.00 28.39 -5.46
C ALA A 62 -10.77 29.29 -5.61
N VAL A 63 -9.67 28.70 -6.08
CA VAL A 63 -8.48 29.44 -6.54
C VAL A 63 -8.55 29.50 -8.06
N THR A 64 -8.46 30.70 -8.63
CA THR A 64 -8.69 30.98 -10.05
C THR A 64 -7.61 31.85 -10.63
N GLN A 65 -7.58 32.00 -11.96
CA GLN A 65 -6.73 32.99 -12.60
C GLN A 65 -7.05 34.42 -12.11
N ALA A 66 -6.02 35.17 -11.71
CA ALA A 66 -6.15 36.57 -11.31
C ALA A 66 -6.29 37.51 -12.51
N ASP A 67 -6.99 38.64 -12.33
CA ASP A 67 -7.14 39.66 -13.37
C ASP A 67 -5.90 40.57 -13.51
N ALA A 68 -5.16 40.83 -12.42
CA ALA A 68 -3.84 41.49 -12.41
C ALA A 68 -3.15 41.43 -11.01
N GLY A 69 -1.81 41.38 -10.98
CA GLY A 69 -0.99 41.70 -9.80
C GLY A 69 -0.67 40.56 -8.80
N SER A 70 -1.36 39.43 -8.89
CA SER A 70 -1.06 38.19 -8.18
C SER A 70 -1.06 37.01 -9.15
N ASP A 71 -0.46 35.88 -8.76
CA ASP A 71 -0.48 34.67 -9.59
C ASP A 71 -1.91 34.13 -9.71
N PHE A 72 -2.64 34.11 -8.59
CA PHE A 72 -4.00 33.61 -8.50
C PHE A 72 -4.93 34.54 -7.71
N ALA A 73 -6.24 34.30 -7.87
CA ALA A 73 -7.32 34.95 -7.14
C ALA A 73 -8.14 33.91 -6.40
N GLN A 74 -8.25 34.05 -5.08
CA GLN A 74 -9.06 33.19 -4.23
C GLN A 74 -10.45 33.80 -4.00
N TRP A 75 -11.46 32.95 -4.14
CA TRP A 75 -12.85 33.22 -3.80
C TRP A 75 -13.31 32.20 -2.78
N ALA A 76 -14.16 32.61 -1.86
CA ALA A 76 -14.73 31.70 -0.88
C ALA A 76 -16.23 31.97 -0.73
N VAL A 77 -17.02 30.91 -0.72
CA VAL A 77 -18.41 30.96 -0.25
C VAL A 77 -18.46 30.30 1.11
N SER A 78 -19.00 30.99 2.10
CA SER A 78 -19.30 30.43 3.42
C SER A 78 -20.80 30.40 3.63
N ARG A 79 -21.26 29.50 4.48
CA ARG A 79 -22.66 29.48 4.89
C ARG A 79 -22.85 30.22 6.20
N MET A 80 -23.92 30.99 6.28
CA MET A 80 -24.42 31.56 7.52
C MET A 80 -25.84 31.06 7.75
N ASP A 81 -26.02 30.35 8.86
CA ASP A 81 -27.33 29.83 9.28
C ASP A 81 -28.00 30.85 10.22
N LEU A 82 -29.09 31.46 9.76
CA LEU A 82 -29.92 32.39 10.54
C LEU A 82 -31.28 31.75 10.83
N GLY A 83 -31.27 30.63 11.57
CA GLY A 83 -32.46 29.89 11.95
C GLY A 83 -33.02 29.06 10.79
N VAL A 84 -34.13 29.48 10.18
CA VAL A 84 -34.81 28.77 9.07
C VAL A 84 -34.36 29.22 7.68
N VAL A 85 -33.45 30.21 7.60
CA VAL A 85 -32.93 30.73 6.33
C VAL A 85 -31.42 30.55 6.31
N ASN A 86 -30.94 29.84 5.28
CA ASN A 86 -29.53 29.62 5.02
C ASN A 86 -29.08 30.60 3.93
N PHE A 87 -28.06 31.41 4.23
CA PHE A 87 -27.47 32.34 3.27
C PHE A 87 -26.08 31.86 2.85
N HIS A 88 -25.78 32.03 1.56
CA HIS A 88 -24.45 31.82 1.00
C HIS A 88 -23.78 33.19 0.85
N PHE A 89 -22.70 33.42 1.59
CA PHE A 89 -21.92 34.65 1.51
C PHE A 89 -20.66 34.41 0.70
N VAL A 90 -20.50 35.12 -0.40
CA VAL A 90 -19.32 35.03 -1.26
C VAL A 90 -18.37 36.19 -0.97
N SER A 91 -17.11 35.87 -0.70
CA SER A 91 -16.01 36.83 -0.53
C SER A 91 -14.92 36.61 -1.58
N GLY A 92 -14.17 37.68 -1.87
CA GLY A 92 -13.11 37.69 -2.88
C GLY A 92 -13.31 38.76 -3.98
N PRO A 93 -12.37 38.87 -4.93
CA PRO A 93 -11.13 38.08 -4.97
C PRO A 93 -10.13 38.58 -3.92
N SER A 94 -9.49 37.66 -3.20
CA SER A 94 -8.25 37.94 -2.45
C SER A 94 -7.05 37.40 -3.20
N ALA A 95 -5.89 38.06 -3.09
CA ALA A 95 -4.67 37.57 -3.71
C ALA A 95 -4.28 36.19 -3.15
N ALA A 96 -3.94 35.26 -4.05
CA ALA A 96 -3.32 33.99 -3.74
C ALA A 96 -2.05 33.85 -4.58
N TYR A 97 -1.06 33.14 -4.03
CA TYR A 97 0.28 33.05 -4.61
C TYR A 97 0.59 31.61 -4.97
N ASP A 98 1.30 31.43 -6.08
CA ASP A 98 1.83 30.13 -6.42
C ASP A 98 2.93 29.72 -5.43
N SER A 99 3.04 28.42 -5.22
CA SER A 99 4.11 27.81 -4.42
C SER A 99 5.50 27.97 -5.06
N GLY A 100 5.58 28.22 -6.37
CA GLY A 100 6.82 28.29 -7.12
C GLY A 100 7.47 26.93 -7.37
N ILE A 101 6.75 25.83 -7.15
CA ILE A 101 7.26 24.47 -7.39
C ILE A 101 7.35 24.17 -8.89
N VAL A 102 6.41 24.68 -9.68
CA VAL A 102 6.35 24.51 -11.14
C VAL A 102 6.47 25.89 -11.80
N ASP A 103 7.45 26.05 -12.69
CA ASP A 103 7.78 27.34 -13.31
C ASP A 103 6.63 27.96 -14.13
N ASP A 104 5.76 27.13 -14.71
CA ASP A 104 4.59 27.56 -15.46
C ASP A 104 3.30 27.40 -14.64
N PRO A 105 2.83 28.45 -13.93
CA PRO A 105 1.58 28.40 -13.18
C PRO A 105 0.35 28.23 -14.08
N ALA A 106 0.45 28.51 -15.39
CA ALA A 106 -0.66 28.31 -16.30
C ALA A 106 -1.01 26.83 -16.52
N GLY A 107 -0.03 25.94 -16.31
CA GLY A 107 -0.24 24.49 -16.34
C GLY A 107 -1.19 23.99 -15.24
N ALA A 108 -1.41 24.77 -14.18
CA ALA A 108 -2.30 24.41 -13.08
C ALA A 108 -3.79 24.53 -13.44
N TYR A 109 -4.11 25.29 -14.50
CA TYR A 109 -5.48 25.64 -14.83
C TYR A 109 -6.29 24.46 -15.39
N PHE A 110 -7.57 24.45 -15.04
CA PHE A 110 -8.63 23.65 -15.64
C PHE A 110 -9.94 24.46 -15.67
N ARG A 111 -10.89 24.05 -16.50
CA ARG A 111 -12.25 24.61 -16.53
C ARG A 111 -13.16 23.81 -15.63
N LEU A 112 -14.12 24.47 -14.98
CA LEU A 112 -15.14 23.77 -14.18
C LEU A 112 -15.92 22.73 -14.99
N SER A 113 -16.12 22.95 -16.29
CA SER A 113 -16.78 21.98 -17.18
C SER A 113 -15.96 20.72 -17.45
N GLU A 114 -14.67 20.69 -17.08
CA GLU A 114 -13.84 19.49 -17.12
C GLU A 114 -14.10 18.58 -15.92
N ILE A 115 -14.92 18.99 -14.96
CA ILE A 115 -15.29 18.19 -13.79
C ILE A 115 -16.80 18.05 -13.78
N ASP A 116 -17.30 16.87 -13.45
CA ASP A 116 -18.73 16.65 -13.21
C ASP A 116 -19.01 16.79 -11.71
N PRO A 117 -19.60 17.91 -11.23
CA PRO A 117 -19.92 18.08 -9.81
C PRO A 117 -20.94 17.03 -9.31
N GLY A 118 -21.70 16.39 -10.22
CA GLY A 118 -22.62 15.31 -9.90
C GLY A 118 -21.92 14.05 -9.38
N GLN A 119 -20.61 13.90 -9.62
CA GLN A 119 -19.83 12.76 -9.11
C GLN A 119 -19.44 12.88 -7.63
N PHE A 120 -19.63 14.05 -7.01
CA PHE A 120 -19.11 14.31 -5.65
C PHE A 120 -19.51 13.24 -4.63
N ASP A 121 -20.80 12.87 -4.57
CA ASP A 121 -21.27 11.90 -3.58
C ASP A 121 -20.78 10.48 -3.88
N ALA A 122 -20.60 10.14 -5.16
CA ALA A 122 -20.00 8.86 -5.57
C ALA A 122 -18.51 8.80 -5.20
N VAL A 123 -17.78 9.90 -5.42
CA VAL A 123 -16.36 10.05 -5.02
C VAL A 123 -16.20 9.91 -3.51
N VAL A 124 -17.05 10.57 -2.72
CA VAL A 124 -17.04 10.44 -1.25
C VAL A 124 -17.36 9.01 -0.83
N ALA A 125 -18.39 8.38 -1.41
CA ALA A 125 -18.78 7.01 -1.08
C ALA A 125 -17.66 6.01 -1.39
N ALA A 126 -17.01 6.14 -2.56
CA ALA A 126 -15.85 5.32 -2.93
C ALA A 126 -14.68 5.53 -1.95
N SER A 127 -14.45 6.77 -1.53
CA SER A 127 -13.39 7.10 -0.56
C SER A 127 -13.64 6.45 0.81
N VAL A 128 -14.86 6.54 1.33
CA VAL A 128 -15.23 5.91 2.61
C VAL A 128 -15.11 4.38 2.52
N ALA A 129 -15.58 3.80 1.42
CA ALA A 129 -15.48 2.35 1.18
C ALA A 129 -14.03 1.86 1.08
N HIS A 130 -13.14 2.67 0.51
CA HIS A 130 -11.72 2.35 0.38
C HIS A 130 -10.95 2.53 1.69
N ALA A 131 -11.19 3.63 2.42
CA ALA A 131 -10.46 3.93 3.65
C ALA A 131 -10.73 2.96 4.80
N GLN A 132 -11.96 2.42 4.88
CA GLN A 132 -12.34 1.41 5.90
C GLN A 132 -11.96 1.79 7.34
N LEU A 133 -12.19 3.05 7.72
CA LEU A 133 -12.02 3.48 9.11
C LEU A 133 -13.00 2.74 10.02
N GLU A 134 -12.61 2.50 11.28
CA GLU A 134 -13.42 1.70 12.22
C GLU A 134 -14.76 2.37 12.53
N ASP A 135 -14.73 3.70 12.65
CA ASP A 135 -15.90 4.54 12.89
C ASP A 135 -16.36 5.24 11.61
N ILE A 136 -17.65 5.63 11.57
CA ILE A 136 -18.21 6.40 10.45
C ILE A 136 -17.47 7.76 10.37
N PRO A 137 -16.76 8.05 9.26
CA PRO A 137 -16.01 9.28 9.14
C PRO A 137 -16.89 10.49 8.84
N VAL A 138 -16.40 11.66 9.25
CA VAL A 138 -16.80 12.92 8.64
C VAL A 138 -15.89 13.23 7.45
N VAL A 139 -16.47 13.79 6.39
CA VAL A 139 -15.70 14.31 5.25
C VAL A 139 -15.16 15.69 5.64
N ALA A 140 -13.87 15.73 5.99
CA ALA A 140 -13.18 16.93 6.43
C ALA A 140 -12.93 17.90 5.27
N SER A 141 -12.56 17.38 4.11
CA SER A 141 -12.48 18.15 2.87
C SER A 141 -12.57 17.27 1.63
N VAL A 142 -12.99 17.89 0.52
CA VAL A 142 -12.87 17.35 -0.83
C VAL A 142 -12.19 18.41 -1.68
N GLU A 143 -11.01 18.10 -2.22
CA GLU A 143 -10.23 18.98 -3.08
C GLU A 143 -10.22 18.44 -4.51
N ILE A 144 -10.31 19.35 -5.49
CA ILE A 144 -10.12 19.08 -6.91
C ILE A 144 -9.01 20.01 -7.41
N ALA A 145 -7.92 19.41 -7.86
CA ALA A 145 -6.76 20.13 -8.39
C ALA A 145 -5.97 19.25 -9.36
N ARG A 146 -5.09 19.86 -10.15
CA ARG A 146 -4.07 19.11 -10.89
C ARG A 146 -3.00 18.62 -9.92
N THR A 147 -2.53 17.39 -10.11
CA THR A 147 -1.38 16.89 -9.33
C THR A 147 -0.10 17.62 -9.68
N VAL A 148 0.84 17.68 -8.75
CA VAL A 148 2.20 18.12 -9.02
C VAL A 148 3.11 16.90 -9.00
N SER A 149 3.75 16.59 -10.13
CA SER A 149 4.88 15.66 -10.16
C SER A 149 6.16 16.43 -9.95
N ILE A 150 7.11 15.89 -9.20
CA ILE A 150 8.43 16.52 -8.94
C ILE A 150 9.52 15.94 -9.85
N LEU A 151 9.32 14.71 -10.34
CA LEU A 151 10.31 13.98 -11.14
C LEU A 151 9.73 13.63 -12.53
N PRO A 152 10.56 13.60 -13.59
CA PRO A 152 11.97 14.00 -13.61
C PRO A 152 12.19 15.52 -13.49
N GLU A 153 11.18 16.32 -13.83
CA GLU A 153 11.12 17.77 -13.61
C GLU A 153 9.75 18.13 -13.04
N PRO A 154 9.62 19.19 -12.22
CA PRO A 154 8.35 19.64 -11.70
C PRO A 154 7.33 19.99 -12.78
N ALA A 155 6.17 19.36 -12.76
CA ALA A 155 5.11 19.60 -13.73
C ALA A 155 3.72 19.35 -13.16
N TYR A 156 2.72 20.07 -13.69
CA TYR A 156 1.31 19.78 -13.43
C TYR A 156 0.85 18.57 -14.24
N GLY A 157 0.14 17.67 -13.57
CA GLY A 157 -0.42 16.45 -14.14
C GLY A 157 -1.93 16.53 -14.38
N GLU A 158 -2.58 15.37 -14.25
CA GLU A 158 -4.02 15.22 -14.43
C GLU A 158 -4.80 15.83 -13.26
N ILE A 159 -6.07 16.16 -13.52
CA ILE A 159 -6.99 16.62 -12.48
C ILE A 159 -7.38 15.41 -11.63
N ARG A 160 -7.39 15.59 -10.30
CA ARG A 160 -7.75 14.54 -9.34
C ARG A 160 -8.68 15.07 -8.27
N TRP A 161 -9.42 14.14 -7.68
CA TRP A 161 -10.11 14.35 -6.41
C TRP A 161 -9.24 13.86 -5.27
N THR A 162 -9.19 14.64 -4.19
CA THR A 162 -8.54 14.28 -2.94
C THR A 162 -9.57 14.43 -1.82
N VAL A 163 -9.89 13.33 -1.14
CA VAL A 163 -10.92 13.28 -0.09
C VAL A 163 -10.25 13.03 1.25
N ALA A 164 -10.33 14.00 2.16
CA ALA A 164 -9.85 13.84 3.52
C ALA A 164 -11.00 13.36 4.43
N LEU A 165 -10.80 12.21 5.07
CA LEU A 165 -11.72 11.56 5.99
C LEU A 165 -11.15 11.62 7.40
N ARG A 166 -12.02 11.81 8.40
CA ARG A 166 -11.59 11.89 9.79
C ARG A 166 -12.63 11.30 10.74
N THR A 167 -12.19 10.57 11.76
CA THR A 167 -12.99 10.19 12.92
C THR A 167 -12.45 10.91 14.16
N SER A 168 -12.82 10.51 15.37
CA SER A 168 -12.15 11.01 16.58
C SER A 168 -10.73 10.45 16.78
N GLU A 169 -10.42 9.31 16.15
CA GLU A 169 -9.20 8.53 16.42
C GLU A 169 -8.36 8.26 15.17
N GLU A 170 -8.93 8.37 13.96
CA GLU A 170 -8.27 8.02 12.71
C GLU A 170 -8.41 9.14 11.67
N SER A 171 -7.46 9.18 10.74
CA SER A 171 -7.57 9.98 9.52
C SER A 171 -7.05 9.25 8.31
N ALA A 172 -7.65 9.56 7.16
CA ALA A 172 -7.22 9.03 5.87
C ALA A 172 -7.40 10.09 4.79
N THR A 173 -6.56 10.02 3.76
CA THR A 173 -6.71 10.83 2.54
C THR A 173 -6.81 9.89 1.35
N VAL A 174 -7.90 9.92 0.60
CA VAL A 174 -8.08 9.07 -0.59
C VAL A 174 -7.92 9.90 -1.85
N TYR A 175 -7.19 9.35 -2.84
CA TYR A 175 -6.91 9.98 -4.13
C TYR A 175 -7.68 9.25 -5.23
N LEU A 176 -8.36 10.02 -6.09
CA LEU A 176 -9.16 9.48 -7.18
C LEU A 176 -8.86 10.20 -8.50
N THR A 177 -9.00 9.50 -9.62
CA THR A 177 -8.97 10.09 -10.96
C THR A 177 -10.07 11.13 -11.10
N ARG A 178 -9.95 12.01 -12.11
CA ARG A 178 -10.99 12.98 -12.48
C ARG A 178 -12.40 12.40 -12.55
N ASP A 179 -12.51 11.16 -13.03
CA ASP A 179 -13.78 10.49 -13.29
C ASP A 179 -14.29 9.66 -12.08
N GLY A 180 -13.54 9.68 -10.96
CA GLY A 180 -13.96 9.11 -9.67
C GLY A 180 -13.41 7.73 -9.33
N ASP A 181 -12.44 7.21 -10.09
CA ASP A 181 -11.80 5.92 -9.79
C ASP A 181 -10.73 6.07 -8.71
N VAL A 182 -10.76 5.24 -7.67
CA VAL A 182 -9.74 5.26 -6.60
C VAL A 182 -8.40 4.78 -7.16
N ILE A 183 -7.35 5.58 -6.96
CA ILE A 183 -5.98 5.27 -7.40
C ILE A 183 -4.99 5.07 -6.24
N GLY A 184 -5.38 5.41 -5.01
CA GLY A 184 -4.59 5.17 -3.82
C GLY A 184 -5.11 5.97 -2.63
N ALA A 185 -4.46 5.81 -1.48
CA ALA A 185 -4.77 6.54 -0.27
C ALA A 185 -3.53 6.72 0.62
N ASP A 186 -3.56 7.73 1.48
CA ASP A 186 -2.75 7.76 2.68
C ASP A 186 -3.60 7.22 3.83
N LEU A 187 -3.21 6.06 4.35
CA LEU A 187 -3.86 5.36 5.46
C LEU A 187 -2.95 5.28 6.69
N SER A 188 -1.85 6.03 6.71
CA SER A 188 -0.81 5.91 7.74
C SER A 188 -1.32 6.20 9.16
N ASP A 189 -2.36 7.02 9.27
CA ASP A 189 -3.01 7.40 10.54
C ASP A 189 -4.31 6.59 10.80
N THR A 190 -4.36 5.34 10.33
CA THR A 190 -5.48 4.42 10.59
C THR A 190 -5.04 3.26 11.47
N LYS A 191 -5.93 2.75 12.32
CA LYS A 191 -5.68 1.59 13.17
C LYS A 191 -5.39 0.34 12.37
N ARG A 192 -5.98 0.21 11.18
CA ARG A 192 -5.69 -0.90 10.28
C ARG A 192 -4.25 -0.85 9.76
N ALA A 193 -3.71 0.33 9.45
CA ALA A 193 -2.31 0.47 9.08
C ALA A 193 -1.38 0.25 10.26
N GLU A 194 -1.73 0.76 11.45
CA GLU A 194 -0.98 0.52 12.69
C GLU A 194 -0.88 -0.97 13.05
N ASN A 195 -1.97 -1.72 12.85
CA ASN A 195 -2.05 -3.15 13.17
C ASN A 195 -1.65 -4.06 12.00
N LEU A 196 -1.17 -3.50 10.89
CA LEU A 196 -0.75 -4.31 9.75
C LEU A 196 0.53 -5.10 10.11
N ASP A 197 0.41 -6.42 10.08
CA ASP A 197 1.55 -7.33 10.24
C ASP A 197 1.52 -8.41 9.17
N LEU A 198 2.31 -8.22 8.12
CA LEU A 198 2.40 -9.12 6.98
C LEU A 198 3.10 -10.46 7.32
N TRP A 199 3.81 -10.54 8.46
CA TRP A 199 4.48 -11.77 8.89
C TRP A 199 3.55 -12.64 9.71
N SER A 200 2.82 -12.05 10.66
CA SER A 200 2.00 -12.78 11.63
C SER A 200 0.52 -12.88 11.25
N SER A 201 0.01 -11.98 10.40
CA SER A 201 -1.38 -11.97 9.94
C SER A 201 -1.52 -12.30 8.46
N ASP A 202 -2.65 -12.92 8.12
CA ASP A 202 -3.12 -13.13 6.74
C ASP A 202 -4.35 -12.27 6.41
N ASP A 203 -4.78 -11.41 7.34
CA ASP A 203 -5.94 -10.51 7.17
C ASP A 203 -5.53 -9.18 6.51
N TRP A 204 -5.14 -9.27 5.25
CA TRP A 204 -4.78 -8.11 4.43
C TRP A 204 -5.06 -8.41 2.94
N PRO A 205 -5.19 -7.37 2.08
CA PRO A 205 -5.76 -7.54 0.75
C PRO A 205 -4.73 -8.05 -0.28
N MET A 206 -4.25 -9.29 -0.09
CA MET A 206 -3.20 -9.92 -0.91
C MET A 206 -3.46 -9.85 -2.42
N ALA A 207 -4.70 -10.14 -2.85
CA ALA A 207 -5.08 -10.11 -4.26
C ALA A 207 -5.04 -8.69 -4.85
N GLU A 208 -5.42 -7.68 -4.05
CA GLU A 208 -5.32 -6.28 -4.46
C GLU A 208 -3.86 -5.83 -4.52
N ALA A 209 -3.07 -6.16 -3.51
CA ALA A 209 -1.63 -5.89 -3.49
C ALA A 209 -0.94 -6.48 -4.73
N GLN A 210 -1.21 -7.75 -5.03
CA GLN A 210 -0.71 -8.44 -6.23
C GLN A 210 -1.07 -7.68 -7.51
N ARG A 211 -2.35 -7.29 -7.65
CA ARG A 211 -2.84 -6.59 -8.84
C ARG A 211 -2.18 -5.22 -8.99
N VAL A 212 -2.19 -4.39 -7.94
CA VAL A 212 -1.67 -3.01 -8.02
C VAL A 212 -0.15 -3.01 -8.23
N LEU A 213 0.60 -3.90 -7.58
CA LEU A 213 2.03 -4.09 -7.86
C LEU A 213 2.27 -4.50 -9.31
N ALA A 214 1.51 -5.48 -9.83
CA ALA A 214 1.64 -5.91 -11.22
C ALA A 214 1.34 -4.78 -12.22
N ASP A 215 0.31 -3.97 -11.95
CA ASP A 215 -0.05 -2.83 -12.80
C ASP A 215 1.07 -1.78 -12.84
N VAL A 216 1.73 -1.50 -11.71
CA VAL A 216 2.81 -0.50 -11.61
C VAL A 216 4.14 -1.02 -12.16
N LEU A 217 4.49 -2.28 -11.89
CA LEU A 217 5.71 -2.92 -12.38
C LEU A 217 5.64 -3.21 -13.89
N GLY A 218 4.44 -3.45 -14.41
CA GLY A 218 4.21 -3.78 -15.81
C GLY A 218 4.96 -5.04 -16.22
N ARG A 219 5.94 -4.90 -17.11
CA ARG A 219 6.76 -6.02 -17.63
C ARG A 219 8.20 -5.99 -17.14
N SER A 220 8.57 -5.07 -16.24
CA SER A 220 9.92 -5.03 -15.69
C SER A 220 10.19 -6.31 -14.91
N PRO A 221 11.31 -7.02 -15.19
CA PRO A 221 11.76 -8.10 -14.34
C PRO A 221 12.03 -7.59 -12.92
N VAL A 222 11.81 -8.45 -11.95
CA VAL A 222 12.10 -8.21 -10.53
C VAL A 222 13.24 -9.11 -10.07
N HIS A 223 14.00 -8.62 -9.10
CA HIS A 223 15.08 -9.35 -8.45
C HIS A 223 14.65 -9.95 -7.11
N GLU A 224 13.81 -9.21 -6.38
CA GLU A 224 13.39 -9.54 -5.03
C GLU A 224 11.98 -9.03 -4.79
N VAL A 225 11.18 -9.82 -4.06
CA VAL A 225 9.94 -9.37 -3.42
C VAL A 225 10.04 -9.70 -1.94
N ARG A 226 10.28 -8.69 -1.10
CA ARG A 226 10.48 -8.86 0.34
C ARG A 226 9.30 -8.33 1.13
N LEU A 227 8.81 -9.10 2.08
CA LEU A 227 7.82 -8.65 3.05
C LEU A 227 8.54 -8.19 4.30
N TYR A 228 8.36 -6.93 4.63
CA TYR A 228 8.58 -6.40 5.97
C TYR A 228 7.29 -6.50 6.77
N GLN A 229 7.35 -6.17 8.06
CA GLN A 229 6.19 -6.27 8.94
C GLN A 229 4.99 -5.44 8.42
N ASP A 230 5.21 -4.21 7.97
CA ASP A 230 4.16 -3.26 7.58
C ASP A 230 4.14 -2.89 6.08
N TYR A 231 5.00 -3.49 5.25
CA TYR A 231 5.03 -3.21 3.81
C TYR A 231 5.69 -4.32 2.98
N ILE A 232 5.40 -4.33 1.69
CA ILE A 232 6.08 -5.17 0.70
C ILE A 232 7.06 -4.29 -0.06
N PHE A 233 8.30 -4.74 -0.20
CA PHE A 233 9.34 -4.15 -1.01
C PHE A 233 9.55 -4.97 -2.28
N VAL A 234 9.74 -4.31 -3.42
CA VAL A 234 10.06 -4.94 -4.70
C VAL A 234 11.21 -4.19 -5.36
N ALA A 235 12.31 -4.88 -5.63
CA ALA A 235 13.41 -4.38 -6.44
C ALA A 235 13.22 -4.84 -7.90
N ALA A 236 13.03 -3.90 -8.82
CA ALA A 236 12.81 -4.18 -10.24
C ALA A 236 13.91 -3.61 -11.13
N GLU A 237 14.11 -4.18 -12.31
CA GLU A 237 14.99 -3.60 -13.33
C GLU A 237 14.48 -2.21 -13.74
N HIS A 238 15.41 -1.25 -13.82
CA HIS A 238 15.07 0.08 -14.32
C HIS A 238 14.74 0.01 -15.83
N PRO A 239 13.65 0.65 -16.29
CA PRO A 239 13.07 0.40 -17.62
C PRO A 239 13.99 0.77 -18.79
N THR A 240 14.99 1.63 -18.56
CA THR A 240 15.89 2.14 -19.62
C THR A 240 17.36 2.02 -19.27
N ASP A 241 17.73 1.63 -18.06
CA ASP A 241 19.12 1.58 -17.60
C ASP A 241 19.35 0.29 -16.83
N LYS A 242 20.15 -0.61 -17.36
CA LYS A 242 20.32 -1.95 -16.77
C LYS A 242 21.26 -1.95 -15.56
N GLU A 243 22.06 -0.90 -15.39
CA GLU A 243 22.96 -0.74 -14.24
C GLU A 243 22.21 -0.22 -13.01
N LEU A 244 20.95 0.17 -13.18
CA LEU A 244 20.10 0.67 -12.12
C LEU A 244 18.93 -0.28 -11.85
N ALA A 245 18.53 -0.33 -10.59
CA ALA A 245 17.32 -0.93 -10.10
C ALA A 245 16.37 0.19 -9.65
N ARG A 246 15.08 -0.12 -9.67
CA ARG A 246 14.02 0.74 -9.21
C ARG A 246 13.22 0.03 -8.14
N ASP A 247 13.15 0.69 -7.00
CA ASP A 247 12.49 0.16 -5.82
C ASP A 247 11.03 0.61 -5.77
N TYR A 248 10.18 -0.31 -5.37
CA TYR A 248 8.75 -0.08 -5.14
C TYR A 248 8.37 -0.59 -3.76
N SER A 249 7.49 0.13 -3.09
CA SER A 249 6.94 -0.29 -1.80
C SER A 249 5.42 -0.30 -1.87
N TRP A 250 4.80 -1.40 -1.48
CA TRP A 250 3.35 -1.47 -1.27
C TRP A 250 3.03 -1.42 0.21
N ARG A 251 2.09 -0.54 0.57
CA ARG A 251 1.39 -0.48 1.86
C ARG A 251 -0.11 -0.49 1.60
N LEU A 252 -0.95 -0.52 2.64
CA LEU A 252 -2.41 -0.45 2.46
C LEU A 252 -2.87 0.76 1.63
N GLY A 253 -2.10 1.86 1.66
CA GLY A 253 -2.36 3.05 0.85
C GLY A 253 -2.06 2.92 -0.65
N GLY A 254 -1.40 1.84 -1.07
CA GLY A 254 -1.02 1.59 -2.46
C GLY A 254 0.49 1.47 -2.66
N VAL A 255 0.92 1.59 -3.91
CA VAL A 255 2.32 1.44 -4.33
C VAL A 255 2.99 2.80 -4.43
N THR A 256 4.14 2.94 -3.79
CA THR A 256 5.07 4.06 -3.96
C THR A 256 6.33 3.60 -4.66
N ARG A 257 7.00 4.53 -5.34
CA ARG A 257 8.32 4.32 -5.93
C ARG A 257 9.37 4.96 -5.03
N GLY A 258 10.52 4.32 -4.88
CA GLY A 258 11.70 4.94 -4.28
C GLY A 258 12.07 6.26 -4.96
N LEU A 259 12.51 7.25 -4.17
CA LEU A 259 12.87 8.58 -4.68
C LEU A 259 14.12 8.57 -5.57
N VAL A 260 14.99 7.58 -5.36
CA VAL A 260 16.24 7.40 -6.08
C VAL A 260 16.29 5.99 -6.64
N ASP A 261 16.78 5.87 -7.87
CA ASP A 261 17.13 4.57 -8.43
C ASP A 261 18.46 4.11 -7.80
N THR A 262 18.60 2.81 -7.55
CA THR A 262 19.74 2.20 -6.84
C THR A 262 20.63 1.42 -7.80
N PRO A 263 21.91 1.16 -7.49
CA PRO A 263 22.73 0.28 -8.32
C PRO A 263 22.13 -1.13 -8.41
N ASN A 264 22.06 -1.68 -9.61
CA ASN A 264 21.63 -3.06 -9.83
C ASN A 264 22.79 -4.02 -9.53
N PHE A 265 22.84 -4.54 -8.31
CA PHE A 265 23.89 -5.45 -7.85
C PHE A 265 23.97 -6.76 -8.65
N VAL A 266 22.84 -7.22 -9.20
CA VAL A 266 22.78 -8.41 -10.06
C VAL A 266 23.50 -8.13 -11.39
N THR A 267 23.20 -7.01 -12.05
CA THR A 267 23.80 -6.66 -13.34
C THR A 267 25.31 -6.41 -13.25
N ILE A 268 25.79 -5.88 -12.12
CA ILE A 268 27.23 -5.63 -11.91
C ILE A 268 27.99 -6.87 -11.38
N GLY A 269 27.35 -8.04 -11.35
CA GLY A 269 27.99 -9.31 -10.99
C GLY A 269 28.27 -9.49 -9.50
N MET A 270 27.56 -8.75 -8.65
CA MET A 270 27.65 -8.82 -7.18
C MET A 270 26.42 -9.51 -6.54
N GLY A 271 25.48 -10.02 -7.35
CA GLY A 271 24.29 -10.73 -6.88
C GLY A 271 24.34 -12.23 -7.21
N ASP A 272 23.71 -13.01 -6.34
CA ASP A 272 23.47 -14.45 -6.42
C ASP A 272 22.03 -14.79 -6.83
N ILE A 273 21.22 -13.79 -7.20
CA ILE A 273 19.82 -13.93 -7.63
C ILE A 273 19.67 -13.61 -9.12
N ALA A 274 18.85 -14.38 -9.83
CA ALA A 274 18.45 -14.11 -11.21
C ALA A 274 17.18 -13.25 -11.26
N PRO A 275 17.01 -12.38 -12.28
CA PRO A 275 15.75 -11.68 -12.48
C PRO A 275 14.63 -12.66 -12.89
N PHE A 276 13.39 -12.34 -12.51
CA PHE A 276 12.19 -13.09 -12.86
C PHE A 276 10.99 -12.15 -13.07
N PRO A 277 9.97 -12.54 -13.85
CA PRO A 277 8.75 -11.75 -13.97
C PRO A 277 7.96 -11.81 -12.65
N PHE A 278 7.40 -10.67 -12.22
CA PHE A 278 6.58 -10.61 -11.00
C PHE A 278 5.39 -11.59 -11.00
N SER A 279 4.93 -12.03 -12.17
CA SER A 279 3.88 -13.06 -12.30
C SER A 279 4.30 -14.46 -11.82
N GLU A 280 5.59 -14.72 -11.59
CA GLU A 280 6.06 -15.96 -10.94
C GLU A 280 5.84 -15.93 -9.40
N VAL A 281 5.50 -14.77 -8.83
CA VAL A 281 5.15 -14.59 -7.41
C VAL A 281 3.64 -14.52 -7.26
N ASP A 282 3.12 -15.28 -6.29
CA ASP A 282 1.71 -15.26 -5.88
C ASP A 282 1.58 -14.90 -4.40
N LEU A 283 1.28 -13.62 -4.12
CA LEU A 283 1.05 -13.14 -2.77
C LEU A 283 -0.15 -13.83 -2.11
N THR A 284 -1.13 -14.32 -2.88
CA THR A 284 -2.30 -15.03 -2.31
C THR A 284 -1.94 -16.44 -1.82
N ALA A 285 -0.77 -16.96 -2.19
CA ALA A 285 -0.25 -18.22 -1.68
C ALA A 285 0.42 -18.10 -0.30
N LEU A 286 0.66 -16.88 0.20
CA LEU A 286 1.38 -16.64 1.45
C LEU A 286 0.83 -17.36 2.68
N PRO A 287 -0.50 -17.46 2.91
CA PRO A 287 -1.04 -18.22 4.05
C PRO A 287 -0.57 -19.69 4.03
N ARG A 288 -0.58 -20.31 2.84
CA ARG A 288 -0.11 -21.68 2.65
C ARG A 288 1.41 -21.77 2.81
N VAL A 289 2.16 -20.82 2.26
CA VAL A 289 3.63 -20.75 2.38
C VAL A 289 4.04 -20.64 3.85
N LYS A 290 3.45 -19.71 4.61
CA LYS A 290 3.70 -19.54 6.05
C LYS A 290 3.35 -20.80 6.85
N ALA A 291 2.20 -21.41 6.57
CA ALA A 291 1.78 -22.63 7.26
C ALA A 291 2.75 -23.80 7.01
N ALA A 292 3.11 -24.05 5.76
CA ALA A 292 4.08 -25.09 5.39
C ALA A 292 5.47 -24.81 5.96
N ALA A 293 5.91 -23.55 5.96
CA ALA A 293 7.17 -23.13 6.55
C ALA A 293 7.21 -23.41 8.07
N ARG A 294 6.14 -23.06 8.80
CA ARG A 294 6.03 -23.32 10.25
C ARG A 294 6.05 -24.82 10.56
N GLU A 295 5.32 -25.62 9.79
CA GLU A 295 5.30 -27.08 9.94
C GLU A 295 6.69 -27.68 9.70
N ALA A 296 7.36 -27.28 8.61
CA ALA A 296 8.68 -27.77 8.26
C ALA A 296 9.77 -27.34 9.25
N PHE A 297 9.68 -26.10 9.75
CA PHE A 297 10.62 -25.58 10.73
C PHE A 297 10.47 -26.29 12.08
N GLY A 298 9.25 -26.68 12.47
CA GLY A 298 9.01 -27.57 13.61
C GLY A 298 9.28 -26.95 14.98
N ALA A 299 9.33 -25.62 15.10
CA ALA A 299 9.44 -24.90 16.37
C ALA A 299 8.22 -23.96 16.54
N PRO A 300 7.23 -24.33 17.39
CA PRO A 300 5.97 -23.58 17.48
C PRO A 300 6.13 -22.17 18.08
N ASP A 301 7.14 -21.97 18.93
CA ASP A 301 7.41 -20.68 19.59
C ASP A 301 8.31 -19.76 18.74
N ALA A 302 8.74 -20.21 17.56
CA ALA A 302 9.54 -19.39 16.66
C ALA A 302 8.68 -18.33 15.96
N VAL A 303 9.22 -17.13 15.86
CA VAL A 303 8.59 -16.00 15.16
C VAL A 303 9.17 -15.87 13.77
N ILE A 304 8.35 -15.45 12.80
CA ILE A 304 8.82 -15.11 11.46
C ILE A 304 9.49 -13.74 11.54
N THR A 305 10.67 -13.60 10.95
CA THR A 305 11.45 -12.35 10.93
C THR A 305 11.65 -11.80 9.53
N GLY A 306 11.31 -12.57 8.50
CA GLY A 306 11.45 -12.19 7.11
C GLY A 306 10.72 -13.17 6.20
N ILE A 307 10.16 -12.65 5.11
CA ILE A 307 9.65 -13.46 4.01
C ILE A 307 10.14 -12.82 2.72
N GLU A 308 10.80 -13.57 1.86
CA GLU A 308 11.38 -13.08 0.61
C GLU A 308 11.06 -14.04 -0.52
N ALA A 309 10.67 -13.52 -1.69
CA ALA A 309 10.71 -14.28 -2.93
C ALA A 309 11.88 -13.82 -3.79
N SER A 310 12.76 -14.76 -4.12
CA SER A 310 13.91 -14.54 -4.99
C SER A 310 14.17 -15.76 -5.86
N LYS A 311 15.05 -15.63 -6.86
CA LYS A 311 15.44 -16.73 -7.77
C LYS A 311 16.93 -17.00 -7.63
N PRO A 312 17.36 -17.67 -6.55
CA PRO A 312 18.77 -17.89 -6.24
C PRO A 312 19.46 -18.76 -7.30
N THR A 313 20.70 -18.40 -7.64
CA THR A 313 21.52 -19.02 -8.70
C THR A 313 22.62 -19.94 -8.17
N ASP A 314 22.91 -19.85 -6.88
CA ASP A 314 24.03 -20.50 -6.20
C ASP A 314 23.62 -21.73 -5.38
N ARG A 315 22.34 -22.10 -5.40
CA ARG A 315 21.83 -23.25 -4.63
C ARG A 315 22.39 -24.57 -5.15
N ALA A 316 22.96 -25.34 -4.22
CA ALA A 316 23.63 -26.61 -4.48
C ALA A 316 22.72 -27.72 -5.03
N MET A 317 21.40 -27.59 -4.85
CA MET A 317 20.40 -28.55 -5.35
C MET A 317 19.16 -27.83 -5.88
N GLY A 318 18.73 -28.20 -7.09
CA GLY A 318 17.43 -27.80 -7.64
C GLY A 318 17.50 -27.20 -9.04
N GLU A 319 16.33 -27.16 -9.68
CA GLU A 319 16.11 -26.36 -10.89
C GLU A 319 16.03 -24.87 -10.52
N LEU A 320 16.58 -23.99 -11.38
CA LEU A 320 16.53 -22.55 -11.18
C LEU A 320 15.08 -22.04 -11.23
N MET A 321 14.51 -21.74 -10.06
CA MET A 321 13.12 -21.32 -9.90
C MET A 321 12.97 -20.27 -8.79
N VAL A 322 11.85 -19.54 -8.80
CA VAL A 322 11.50 -18.63 -7.70
C VAL A 322 11.17 -19.44 -6.45
N LEU A 323 11.78 -19.06 -5.34
CA LEU A 323 11.57 -19.65 -4.03
C LEU A 323 11.09 -18.58 -3.05
N TRP A 324 10.20 -18.97 -2.17
CA TRP A 324 9.89 -18.25 -0.94
C TRP A 324 10.85 -18.68 0.16
N GLU A 325 11.68 -17.77 0.65
CA GLU A 325 12.42 -17.89 1.89
C GLU A 325 11.58 -17.36 3.05
N VAL A 326 11.40 -18.17 4.09
CA VAL A 326 10.76 -17.77 5.34
C VAL A 326 11.76 -17.91 6.46
N GLU A 327 12.19 -16.77 7.01
CA GLU A 327 13.15 -16.68 8.10
C GLU A 327 12.43 -16.80 9.45
N PHE A 328 13.03 -17.55 10.37
CA PHE A 328 12.53 -17.77 11.72
C PHE A 328 13.58 -17.39 12.76
N ARG A 329 13.11 -16.89 13.90
CA ARG A 329 13.90 -16.71 15.12
C ARG A 329 13.25 -17.44 16.29
N GLU A 330 14.02 -18.30 16.97
CA GLU A 330 13.61 -19.00 18.19
C GLU A 330 13.78 -18.11 19.44
N PRO A 331 13.12 -18.42 20.58
CA PRO A 331 13.21 -17.60 21.80
C PRO A 331 14.62 -17.45 22.39
N ASN A 332 15.53 -18.38 22.08
CA ASN A 332 16.94 -18.31 22.48
C ASN A 332 17.77 -17.37 21.59
N GLY A 333 17.18 -16.83 20.51
CA GLY A 333 17.82 -15.94 19.55
C GLY A 333 18.36 -16.65 18.32
N ASP A 334 18.32 -17.99 18.25
CA ASP A 334 18.85 -18.70 17.09
C ASP A 334 17.93 -18.53 15.88
N GLU A 335 18.55 -18.48 14.70
CA GLU A 335 17.86 -18.22 13.45
C GLU A 335 17.95 -19.41 12.50
N GLY A 336 16.92 -19.59 11.70
CA GLY A 336 16.88 -20.57 10.63
C GLY A 336 15.91 -20.12 9.54
N ALA A 337 15.82 -20.90 8.47
CA ALA A 337 14.99 -20.53 7.34
C ALA A 337 14.40 -21.78 6.66
N VAL A 338 13.26 -21.59 6.00
CA VAL A 338 12.64 -22.61 5.15
C VAL A 338 12.45 -22.02 3.76
N TRP A 339 12.88 -22.75 2.74
CA TRP A 339 12.64 -22.39 1.35
C TRP A 339 11.54 -23.25 0.76
N LEU A 340 10.60 -22.60 0.08
CA LEU A 340 9.43 -23.23 -0.53
C LEU A 340 9.30 -22.81 -1.99
N ASP A 341 8.80 -23.70 -2.85
CA ASP A 341 8.44 -23.32 -4.22
C ASP A 341 7.17 -22.43 -4.23
N ALA A 342 6.80 -21.90 -5.40
CA ALA A 342 5.59 -21.09 -5.58
C ALA A 342 4.28 -21.84 -5.20
N LYS A 343 4.30 -23.16 -5.09
CA LYS A 343 3.17 -23.99 -4.67
C LYS A 343 3.17 -24.25 -3.16
N GLY A 344 4.15 -23.75 -2.42
CA GLY A 344 4.32 -23.99 -0.98
C GLY A 344 4.88 -25.37 -0.66
N ASN A 345 5.52 -26.06 -1.61
CA ASN A 345 6.25 -27.29 -1.30
C ASN A 345 7.61 -26.93 -0.74
N VAL A 346 8.00 -27.56 0.37
CA VAL A 346 9.31 -27.36 1.00
C VAL A 346 10.40 -27.90 0.08
N VAL A 347 11.36 -27.03 -0.25
CA VAL A 347 12.56 -27.37 -1.03
C VAL A 347 13.72 -27.62 -0.09
N GLU A 348 13.89 -26.78 0.94
CA GLU A 348 15.02 -26.84 1.86
C GLU A 348 14.66 -26.28 3.24
N VAL A 349 15.32 -26.78 4.27
CA VAL A 349 15.23 -26.27 5.65
C VAL A 349 16.64 -26.04 6.19
N LYS A 350 16.97 -24.80 6.54
CA LYS A 350 18.14 -24.45 7.35
C LYS A 350 17.72 -24.41 8.80
N LEU A 351 18.14 -25.43 9.54
CA LEU A 351 17.90 -25.50 10.98
C LEU A 351 18.82 -24.52 11.72
N PRO A 352 18.35 -23.97 12.86
CA PRO A 352 19.20 -23.18 13.75
C PRO A 352 20.37 -23.99 14.30
N GLU A 353 21.46 -23.31 14.66
CA GLU A 353 22.70 -23.93 15.12
C GLU A 353 22.48 -24.90 16.29
N SER A 354 21.67 -24.52 17.29
CA SER A 354 21.36 -25.37 18.44
C SER A 354 20.62 -26.67 18.11
N ARG A 355 19.99 -26.75 16.93
CA ARG A 355 19.24 -27.91 16.45
C ARG A 355 20.03 -28.72 15.43
N LEU A 356 21.22 -28.26 15.04
CA LEU A 356 22.12 -29.06 14.24
C LEU A 356 22.61 -30.26 15.07
N PRO A 357 22.77 -31.45 14.46
CA PRO A 357 23.37 -32.58 15.14
C PRO A 357 24.76 -32.17 15.64
N ALA A 358 25.09 -32.53 16.88
CA ALA A 358 26.44 -32.38 17.38
C ALA A 358 27.38 -33.20 16.47
N VAL A 359 28.10 -32.50 15.61
CA VAL A 359 29.19 -33.10 14.84
C VAL A 359 30.37 -33.22 15.81
N GLY A 360 30.93 -34.44 15.93
CA GLY A 360 32.25 -34.59 16.53
C GLY A 360 33.27 -33.75 15.75
N PRO A 361 34.55 -33.67 16.18
CA PRO A 361 35.60 -32.98 15.42
C PRO A 361 35.50 -33.35 13.94
N TRP A 362 35.53 -32.39 13.01
CA TRP A 362 35.30 -32.65 11.59
C TRP A 362 36.33 -33.64 11.04
N LEU A 363 37.54 -33.62 11.62
CA LEU A 363 38.62 -34.56 11.32
C LEU A 363 38.57 -35.87 12.10
N ALA A 364 37.59 -36.10 12.98
CA ALA A 364 37.42 -37.40 13.63
C ALA A 364 37.07 -38.46 12.57
N PRO A 365 37.71 -39.65 12.57
CA PRO A 365 37.52 -40.65 11.52
C PRO A 365 36.07 -41.07 11.28
N ALA A 366 35.26 -41.16 12.34
CA ALA A 366 33.84 -41.48 12.25
C ALA A 366 33.06 -40.36 11.54
N THR A 367 33.32 -39.09 11.90
CA THR A 367 32.70 -37.91 11.27
C THR A 367 33.03 -37.84 9.79
N VAL A 368 34.30 -38.02 9.41
CA VAL A 368 34.73 -38.02 8.01
C VAL A 368 34.01 -39.11 7.20
N VAL A 369 33.98 -40.33 7.71
CA VAL A 369 33.33 -41.46 7.03
C VAL A 369 31.82 -41.23 6.89
N ASP A 370 31.16 -40.73 7.93
CA ASP A 370 29.73 -40.41 7.88
C ASP A 370 29.44 -39.26 6.90
N THR A 371 30.27 -38.22 6.87
CA THR A 371 30.14 -37.11 5.92
C THR A 371 30.29 -37.59 4.48
N LEU A 372 31.33 -38.39 4.18
CA LEU A 372 31.53 -38.95 2.84
C LEU A 372 30.38 -39.88 2.43
N ARG A 373 29.85 -40.67 3.37
CA ARG A 373 28.67 -41.52 3.13
C ARG A 373 27.46 -40.67 2.78
N ARG A 374 27.19 -39.58 3.51
CA ARG A 374 26.09 -38.65 3.22
C ARG A 374 26.27 -37.99 1.86
N ILE A 375 27.47 -37.52 1.52
CA ILE A 375 27.77 -36.99 0.18
C ILE A 375 27.43 -38.04 -0.89
N GLY A 376 27.84 -39.29 -0.70
CA GLY A 376 27.52 -40.39 -1.63
C GLY A 376 26.02 -40.70 -1.74
N GLU A 377 25.28 -40.65 -0.64
CA GLU A 377 23.81 -40.80 -0.62
C GLU A 377 23.10 -39.65 -1.35
N THR A 378 23.60 -38.43 -1.16
CA THR A 378 23.01 -37.20 -1.72
C THR A 378 23.25 -37.04 -3.22
N PHE A 379 24.50 -37.19 -3.67
CA PHE A 379 24.85 -36.94 -5.08
C PHE A 379 24.82 -38.21 -5.94
N GLY A 380 24.68 -39.38 -5.32
CA GLY A 380 24.72 -40.68 -5.97
C GLY A 380 26.15 -41.14 -6.30
N PRO A 381 26.31 -42.44 -6.67
CA PRO A 381 27.62 -43.04 -6.88
C PRO A 381 28.38 -42.52 -8.11
N ASP A 382 27.69 -41.87 -9.05
CA ASP A 382 28.26 -41.37 -10.31
C ASP A 382 28.58 -39.86 -10.28
N ALA A 383 28.48 -39.22 -9.12
CA ALA A 383 28.74 -37.81 -8.94
C ALA A 383 30.20 -37.45 -9.30
N LYS A 384 30.37 -36.44 -10.17
CA LYS A 384 31.69 -35.92 -10.54
C LYS A 384 32.03 -34.73 -9.66
N LEU A 385 32.72 -35.01 -8.56
CA LEU A 385 33.21 -33.99 -7.63
C LEU A 385 34.65 -33.61 -8.01
N SER A 386 34.93 -32.32 -8.14
CA SER A 386 36.28 -31.83 -8.45
C SER A 386 37.22 -31.88 -7.25
N GLU A 387 36.69 -31.63 -6.06
CA GLU A 387 37.41 -31.64 -4.78
C GLU A 387 36.42 -31.86 -3.62
N ILE A 388 36.86 -32.52 -2.55
CA ILE A 388 36.17 -32.56 -1.27
C ILE A 388 37.18 -32.17 -0.20
N THR A 389 36.95 -31.03 0.45
CA THR A 389 37.78 -30.55 1.55
C THR A 389 37.00 -30.72 2.84
N ILE A 390 37.60 -31.41 3.82
CA ILE A 390 37.09 -31.50 5.18
C ILE A 390 38.14 -30.85 6.07
N SER A 391 37.79 -29.75 6.72
CA SER A 391 38.67 -28.98 7.58
C SER A 391 38.06 -28.80 8.96
N ASP A 392 38.92 -28.71 9.98
CA ASP A 392 38.54 -28.16 11.30
C ASP A 392 38.71 -26.63 11.33
N THR A 393 39.20 -26.03 10.24
CA THR A 393 39.34 -24.59 10.06
C THR A 393 38.17 -24.08 9.24
N GLU A 394 37.04 -23.89 9.91
CA GLU A 394 36.02 -22.84 9.69
C GLU A 394 34.83 -23.16 10.61
N ALA A 395 34.79 -22.48 11.76
CA ALA A 395 33.51 -22.15 12.39
C ALA A 395 33.10 -20.82 11.76
N SER A 396 32.26 -20.89 10.72
CA SER A 396 31.53 -19.75 10.19
C SER A 396 30.09 -20.16 9.98
#